data_AF-A0A238JDG7-F1
#
_entry.id   AF-A0A238JDG7-F1
#
_cell.length_a   1.000
_cell.length_b   1.000
_cell.length_c   1.000
_cell.angle_alpha   90.00
_cell.angle_beta   90.00
_cell.angle_gamma   90.00
#
_symmetry.space_group_name_H-M   'P 1'
#
loop_
_entity.id
_entity.type
_entity.pdbx_description
1 polymer ?
#
loop_
_entity_poly.entity_id
_entity_poly.type
_entity_poly.pdbx_seq_one_letter_code
_entity_poly.pdbx_strand_id
1 'polypeptide(L)'
;MLRTLFFSLLLSITCLASFAQVAGKSSEPAYQVIFLAWENDFDALDQYLDDLRVNQRLHENGAWLLTHAYFPFYENPQILTEESVPTIVNSVDSWRAARPNSVSALNAKAILLTRHAKSLPEDSSNRQDAVTKALEFMANHAEIGDQDPHWRATQLELLALQTVPIPNFEARFAEELSQNPGFAPLQRSAASYLARHEPKKLSEFVLTADERFTGMTSRLFSHILHDLPRPSEADWSKIRTSYLSVMDEFPNAWNQQALAKAACTVGDFELAAKHIEKLPWLDVLWVWGTPDVPQTCRDEIIAREIWTCEESRSSQCLAQPESFSWFESFLVMAVGCFAATYVSVSLWSWYKLRNAPRITQDEIDALKQAQDQSRLPRVRIENTALPPADNVQSRLGGAPTADETHRHWPVTEETGMPMLFLAQINFSETQPLPDFPDSGILQLFAGIETDGRLVFTEDPGSFELRYLPNPEADDTMALPFQLENVPKHSALSKEALLEGRALRFEADTAIASIHHSSLDRFRQDWHNRLPESDDIGAQLEAFEKAEELESAAAPTHWVGGHPDFVQEDVRFDPDWQEMDRVLLHLGFDDDLCLGDAGMLNVMITQEDLRNRAFDKAICTWDCS
;
A
#
# COMPACT_ATOMS: atom_id res chain seq x y z
N MET A 1 11.95 36.25 -7.14
CA MET A 1 11.08 35.19 -6.60
C MET A 1 9.66 35.24 -7.15
N LEU A 2 8.89 36.34 -7.03
CA LEU A 2 7.49 36.38 -7.52
C LEU A 2 7.31 36.13 -9.03
N ARG A 3 8.20 36.64 -9.89
CA ARG A 3 8.13 36.40 -11.35
C ARG A 3 8.47 34.96 -11.75
N THR A 4 9.33 34.30 -10.98
CA THR A 4 9.73 32.91 -11.18
C THR A 4 8.61 31.97 -10.73
N LEU A 5 7.97 32.26 -9.58
CA LEU A 5 6.76 31.56 -9.11
C LEU A 5 5.57 31.72 -10.06
N PHE A 6 5.36 32.92 -10.64
CA PHE A 6 4.27 33.14 -11.60
C PHE A 6 4.52 32.41 -12.94
N PHE A 7 5.76 32.33 -13.41
CA PHE A 7 6.12 31.54 -14.59
C PHE A 7 6.04 30.03 -14.35
N SER A 8 6.42 29.55 -13.16
CA SER A 8 6.25 28.16 -12.75
C SER A 8 4.79 27.76 -12.59
N LEU A 9 3.94 28.67 -12.10
CA LEU A 9 2.49 28.48 -11.98
C LEU A 9 1.79 28.51 -13.36
N LEU A 10 2.22 29.38 -14.27
CA LEU A 10 1.71 29.40 -15.65
C LEU A 10 2.17 28.17 -16.44
N LEU A 11 3.41 27.70 -16.27
CA LEU A 11 3.89 26.45 -16.87
C LEU A 11 3.16 25.23 -16.30
N SER A 12 2.86 25.21 -15.00
CA SER A 12 2.13 24.10 -14.37
C SER A 12 0.65 24.08 -14.77
N ILE A 13 0.00 25.23 -14.95
CA ILE A 13 -1.37 25.31 -15.47
C ILE A 13 -1.42 24.89 -16.95
N THR A 14 -0.43 25.25 -17.78
CA THR A 14 -0.35 24.76 -19.15
C THR A 14 0.00 23.27 -19.24
N CYS A 15 0.83 22.75 -18.33
CA CYS A 15 1.10 21.31 -18.23
C CYS A 15 -0.13 20.53 -17.76
N LEU A 16 -0.92 21.04 -16.80
CA LEU A 16 -2.18 20.44 -16.35
C LEU A 16 -3.24 20.46 -17.46
N ALA A 17 -3.34 21.55 -18.22
CA ALA A 17 -4.23 21.62 -19.37
C ALA A 17 -3.81 20.62 -20.46
N SER A 18 -2.52 20.43 -20.70
CA SER A 18 -2.01 19.40 -21.61
C SER A 18 -2.12 17.98 -21.04
N PHE A 19 -2.05 17.78 -19.72
CA PHE A 19 -2.20 16.46 -19.08
C PHE A 19 -3.68 16.03 -19.05
N ALA A 20 -4.63 16.93 -18.75
CA ALA A 20 -6.07 16.69 -18.92
C ALA A 20 -6.47 16.49 -20.40
N GLN A 21 -5.62 16.91 -21.32
CA GLN A 21 -5.77 16.72 -22.76
C GLN A 21 -5.07 15.45 -23.28
N VAL A 22 -4.15 14.84 -22.50
CA VAL A 22 -3.37 13.64 -22.86
C VAL A 22 -3.80 12.39 -22.07
N ALA A 23 -4.19 12.52 -20.80
CA ALA A 23 -4.99 11.54 -20.08
C ALA A 23 -6.44 11.75 -20.52
N GLY A 24 -6.86 11.02 -21.55
CA GLY A 24 -8.15 11.19 -22.20
C GLY A 24 -9.31 11.28 -21.19
N LYS A 25 -10.26 12.16 -21.50
CA LYS A 25 -11.55 12.38 -20.82
C LYS A 25 -12.37 11.10 -20.53
N SER A 26 -11.93 9.93 -21.01
CA SER A 26 -12.51 8.61 -20.79
C SER A 26 -12.40 8.11 -19.34
N SER A 27 -11.40 8.57 -18.59
CA SER A 27 -11.13 8.13 -17.21
C SER A 27 -11.69 9.06 -16.12
N GLU A 28 -12.20 10.23 -16.51
CA GLU A 28 -12.73 11.28 -15.62
C GLU A 28 -13.82 10.74 -14.65
N PRO A 29 -14.78 9.89 -15.07
CA PRO A 29 -15.79 9.37 -14.15
C PRO A 29 -15.26 8.40 -13.08
N ALA A 30 -14.27 7.58 -13.44
CA ALA A 30 -13.66 6.64 -12.50
C ALA A 30 -12.90 7.39 -11.40
N TYR A 31 -12.16 8.43 -11.77
CA TYR A 31 -11.44 9.26 -10.81
C TYR A 31 -12.38 10.04 -9.90
N GLN A 32 -13.49 10.57 -10.44
CA GLN A 32 -14.49 11.26 -9.63
C GLN A 32 -15.12 10.31 -8.58
N VAL A 33 -15.45 9.08 -8.96
CA VAL A 33 -15.97 8.06 -8.02
C VAL A 33 -14.95 7.69 -6.95
N ILE A 34 -13.69 7.43 -7.34
CA ILE A 34 -12.61 7.12 -6.39
C ILE A 34 -12.43 8.27 -5.40
N PHE A 35 -12.38 9.51 -5.90
CA PHE A 35 -12.19 10.70 -5.10
C PHE A 35 -13.31 10.88 -4.07
N LEU A 36 -14.57 10.86 -4.50
CA LEU A 36 -15.72 11.03 -3.62
C LEU A 36 -15.86 9.87 -2.61
N ALA A 37 -15.56 8.63 -3.02
CA ALA A 37 -15.53 7.47 -2.13
C ALA A 37 -14.42 7.56 -1.08
N TRP A 38 -13.24 8.09 -1.42
CA TRP A 38 -12.13 8.32 -0.48
C TRP A 38 -12.39 9.47 0.49
N GLU A 39 -13.12 10.51 0.07
CA GLU A 39 -13.53 11.61 0.96
C GLU A 39 -14.68 11.22 1.89
N ASN A 40 -15.25 10.01 1.75
CA ASN A 40 -16.51 9.59 2.38
C ASN A 40 -17.67 10.57 2.13
N ASP A 41 -17.60 11.36 1.05
CA ASP A 41 -18.69 12.24 0.61
C ASP A 41 -19.72 11.42 -0.16
N PHE A 42 -20.43 10.58 0.59
CA PHE A 42 -21.41 9.65 0.04
C PHE A 42 -22.63 10.38 -0.55
N ASP A 43 -22.93 11.61 -0.12
CA ASP A 43 -23.98 12.43 -0.73
C ASP A 43 -23.59 12.87 -2.13
N ALA A 44 -22.39 13.45 -2.29
CA ALA A 44 -21.91 13.87 -3.60
C ALA A 44 -21.65 12.66 -4.51
N LEU A 45 -21.19 11.53 -3.96
CA LEU A 45 -21.00 10.29 -4.70
C LEU A 45 -22.32 9.73 -5.24
N ASP A 46 -23.35 9.64 -4.39
CA ASP A 46 -24.69 9.23 -4.79
C ASP A 46 -25.24 10.19 -5.85
N GLN A 47 -25.16 11.51 -5.60
CA GLN A 47 -25.65 12.52 -6.54
C GLN A 47 -24.96 12.43 -7.90
N TYR A 48 -23.64 12.21 -7.92
CA TYR A 48 -22.87 12.08 -9.15
C TYR A 48 -23.29 10.83 -9.94
N LEU A 49 -23.36 9.67 -9.29
CA LEU A 49 -23.74 8.42 -9.95
C LEU A 49 -25.21 8.41 -10.36
N ASP A 50 -26.09 9.05 -9.58
CA ASP A 50 -27.49 9.25 -9.91
C ASP A 50 -27.64 10.15 -11.15
N ASP A 51 -26.87 11.23 -11.26
CA ASP A 51 -26.84 12.09 -12.47
C ASP A 51 -26.45 11.26 -13.71
N LEU A 52 -25.36 10.50 -13.62
CA LEU A 52 -24.90 9.68 -14.74
C LEU A 52 -25.93 8.62 -15.15
N ARG A 53 -26.62 8.02 -14.17
CA ARG A 53 -27.64 6.98 -14.39
C ARG A 53 -28.92 7.55 -14.96
N VAL A 54 -29.52 8.55 -14.30
CA VAL A 54 -30.82 9.11 -14.67
C VAL A 54 -30.74 9.86 -16.01
N ASN A 55 -29.67 10.61 -16.23
CA ASN A 55 -29.50 11.39 -17.45
C ASN A 55 -28.77 10.62 -18.58
N GLN A 56 -28.41 9.36 -18.35
CA GLN A 56 -27.75 8.47 -19.32
C GLN A 56 -26.58 9.17 -20.05
N ARG A 57 -25.75 9.90 -19.31
CA ARG A 57 -24.74 10.76 -19.91
C ARG A 57 -23.72 9.93 -20.67
N LEU A 58 -23.45 10.35 -21.90
CA LEU A 58 -22.54 9.67 -22.81
C LEU A 58 -21.16 10.33 -22.80
N HIS A 59 -20.13 9.51 -22.96
CA HIS A 59 -18.79 9.95 -23.29
C HIS A 59 -18.73 10.41 -24.76
N GLU A 60 -17.64 11.06 -25.20
CA GLU A 60 -17.44 11.47 -26.60
C GLU A 60 -17.41 10.27 -27.57
N ASN A 61 -17.18 9.07 -27.03
CA ASN A 61 -17.34 7.83 -27.76
C ASN A 61 -18.74 7.23 -27.70
N GLY A 62 -19.74 7.84 -27.09
CA GLY A 62 -21.09 7.28 -27.04
C GLY A 62 -21.25 6.11 -26.05
N ALA A 63 -20.19 5.73 -25.32
CA ALA A 63 -20.33 4.83 -24.18
C ALA A 63 -20.96 5.59 -23.01
N TRP A 64 -21.78 4.91 -22.21
CA TRP A 64 -22.33 5.51 -21.00
C TRP A 64 -21.21 5.82 -20.01
N LEU A 65 -21.19 7.05 -19.49
CA LEU A 65 -20.21 7.46 -18.46
C LEU A 65 -20.37 6.64 -17.19
N LEU A 66 -21.59 6.16 -16.89
CA LEU A 66 -21.86 5.27 -15.77
C LEU A 66 -21.02 3.97 -15.82
N THR A 67 -20.75 3.45 -17.03
CA THR A 67 -19.85 2.29 -17.21
C THR A 67 -18.45 2.59 -16.67
N HIS A 68 -17.92 3.78 -16.97
CA HIS A 68 -16.59 4.19 -16.54
C HIS A 68 -16.57 4.55 -15.05
N ALA A 69 -17.68 5.06 -14.53
CA ALA A 69 -17.81 5.41 -13.12
C ALA A 69 -17.70 4.19 -12.19
N TYR A 70 -18.24 3.03 -12.59
CA TYR A 70 -18.11 1.78 -11.82
C TYR A 70 -16.80 1.02 -12.05
N PHE A 71 -15.97 1.45 -13.00
CA PHE A 71 -14.70 0.80 -13.34
C PHE A 71 -13.81 0.46 -12.12
N PRO A 72 -13.68 1.34 -11.09
CA PRO A 72 -12.88 1.04 -9.89
C PRO A 72 -13.28 -0.25 -9.17
N PHE A 73 -14.51 -0.73 -9.35
CA PHE A 73 -15.05 -1.89 -8.63
C PHE A 73 -14.96 -3.21 -9.42
N TYR A 74 -14.94 -3.19 -10.77
CA TYR A 74 -15.06 -4.41 -11.58
C TYR A 74 -13.85 -4.77 -12.46
N GLU A 75 -13.05 -3.82 -12.95
CA GLU A 75 -11.90 -4.10 -13.83
C GLU A 75 -10.70 -3.23 -13.46
N ASN A 76 -9.65 -3.77 -12.85
CA ASN A 76 -8.29 -3.24 -13.03
C ASN A 76 -7.23 -4.20 -12.43
N PRO A 77 -6.47 -4.94 -13.26
CA PRO A 77 -5.29 -5.67 -12.80
C PRO A 77 -3.99 -4.85 -12.79
N GLN A 78 -4.01 -3.56 -13.17
CA GLN A 78 -2.80 -2.72 -13.27
C GLN A 78 -2.75 -1.51 -12.32
N ILE A 79 -3.87 -1.09 -11.74
CA ILE A 79 -3.93 0.04 -10.78
C ILE A 79 -4.25 -0.44 -9.36
N LEU A 80 -4.83 -1.63 -9.21
CA LEU A 80 -5.18 -2.20 -7.91
C LEU A 80 -4.26 -3.37 -7.58
N THR A 81 -3.30 -3.13 -6.70
CA THR A 81 -2.52 -4.19 -6.04
C THR A 81 -3.44 -5.03 -5.14
N GLU A 82 -3.09 -6.29 -4.84
CA GLU A 82 -3.84 -7.12 -3.88
C GLU A 82 -4.07 -6.38 -2.54
N GLU A 83 -3.12 -5.52 -2.16
CA GLU A 83 -3.14 -4.66 -0.98
C GLU A 83 -4.24 -3.59 -0.97
N SER A 84 -4.71 -3.13 -2.14
CA SER A 84 -5.73 -2.07 -2.26
C SER A 84 -7.17 -2.58 -2.21
N VAL A 85 -7.39 -3.88 -2.40
CA VAL A 85 -8.73 -4.50 -2.43
C VAL A 85 -9.46 -4.35 -1.09
N PRO A 86 -8.83 -4.60 0.08
CA PRO A 86 -9.47 -4.37 1.38
C PRO A 86 -9.97 -2.93 1.56
N THR A 87 -9.20 -1.94 1.13
CA THR A 87 -9.56 -0.51 1.24
C THR A 87 -10.83 -0.20 0.45
N ILE A 88 -10.95 -0.70 -0.78
CA ILE A 88 -12.14 -0.51 -1.62
C ILE A 88 -13.36 -1.22 -1.02
N VAL A 89 -13.18 -2.44 -0.52
CA VAL A 89 -14.26 -3.19 0.15
C VAL A 89 -14.75 -2.44 1.38
N ASN A 90 -13.83 -1.95 2.21
CA ASN A 90 -14.15 -1.18 3.43
C ASN A 90 -14.85 0.14 3.11
N SER A 91 -14.43 0.84 2.05
CA SER A 91 -15.08 2.08 1.60
C SER A 91 -16.51 1.82 1.12
N VAL A 92 -16.74 0.77 0.32
CA VAL A 92 -18.10 0.40 -0.13
C VAL A 92 -18.97 -0.07 1.03
N ASP A 93 -18.42 -0.79 2.00
CA ASP A 93 -19.17 -1.20 3.20
C ASP A 93 -19.52 -0.01 4.10
N SER A 94 -18.62 0.98 4.21
CA SER A 94 -18.88 2.24 4.91
C SER A 94 -19.95 3.07 4.21
N TRP A 95 -19.89 3.16 2.88
CA TRP A 95 -20.90 3.82 2.06
C TRP A 95 -22.27 3.18 2.25
N ARG A 96 -22.36 1.84 2.21
CA ARG A 96 -23.61 1.11 2.46
C ARG A 96 -24.13 1.28 3.87
N ALA A 97 -23.25 1.31 4.88
CA ALA A 97 -23.66 1.55 6.26
C ALA A 97 -24.24 2.96 6.44
N ALA A 98 -23.64 3.96 5.80
CA ALA A 98 -24.12 5.34 5.82
C ALA A 98 -25.38 5.55 4.96
N ARG A 99 -25.49 4.83 3.84
CA ARG A 99 -26.55 4.97 2.83
C ARG A 99 -27.12 3.59 2.44
N PRO A 100 -27.90 2.94 3.33
CA PRO A 100 -28.37 1.57 3.10
C PRO A 100 -29.34 1.44 1.90
N ASN A 101 -29.97 2.55 1.50
CA ASN A 101 -30.88 2.62 0.36
C ASN A 101 -30.25 3.26 -0.89
N SER A 102 -28.93 3.50 -0.91
CA SER A 102 -28.25 3.99 -2.12
C SER A 102 -28.22 2.89 -3.17
N VAL A 103 -28.79 3.18 -4.34
CA VAL A 103 -28.71 2.31 -5.53
C VAL A 103 -27.26 2.03 -5.89
N SER A 104 -26.43 3.08 -5.87
CA SER A 104 -25.02 3.05 -6.25
C SER A 104 -24.16 2.21 -5.29
N ALA A 105 -24.39 2.36 -3.98
CA ALA A 105 -23.65 1.62 -2.95
C ALA A 105 -23.98 0.13 -2.98
N LEU A 106 -25.26 -0.21 -3.15
CA LEU A 106 -25.70 -1.59 -3.30
C LEU A 106 -25.09 -2.23 -4.54
N ASN A 107 -25.10 -1.51 -5.67
CA ASN A 107 -24.53 -2.00 -6.91
C ASN A 107 -23.00 -2.19 -6.83
N ALA A 108 -22.27 -1.23 -6.25
CA ALA A 108 -20.83 -1.38 -6.00
C ALA A 108 -20.51 -2.62 -5.16
N LYS A 109 -21.33 -2.93 -4.14
CA LYS A 109 -21.14 -4.15 -3.33
C LYS A 109 -21.43 -5.42 -4.13
N ALA A 110 -22.50 -5.45 -4.93
CA ALA A 110 -22.81 -6.60 -5.79
C ALA A 110 -21.69 -6.89 -6.78
N ILE A 111 -21.11 -5.84 -7.37
CA ILE A 111 -19.93 -5.92 -8.24
C ILE A 111 -18.74 -6.55 -7.49
N LEU A 112 -18.40 -6.06 -6.28
CA LEU A 112 -17.27 -6.58 -5.51
C LEU A 112 -17.46 -8.05 -5.10
N LEU A 113 -18.68 -8.44 -4.70
CA LEU A 113 -18.99 -9.84 -4.39
C LEU A 113 -18.84 -10.75 -5.60
N THR A 114 -19.29 -10.27 -6.77
CA THR A 114 -19.18 -11.01 -8.05
C THR A 114 -17.73 -11.11 -8.50
N ARG A 115 -16.94 -10.04 -8.32
CA ARG A 115 -15.49 -10.04 -8.57
C ARG A 115 -14.77 -11.07 -7.70
N HIS A 116 -15.09 -11.14 -6.41
CA HIS A 116 -14.52 -12.14 -5.51
C HIS A 116 -14.86 -13.57 -5.96
N ALA A 117 -16.11 -13.82 -6.40
CA ALA A 117 -16.47 -15.12 -6.96
C ALA A 117 -15.67 -15.46 -8.22
N LYS A 118 -15.42 -14.47 -9.11
CA LYS A 118 -14.62 -14.66 -10.34
C LYS A 118 -13.15 -14.93 -10.08
N SER A 119 -12.58 -14.39 -9.00
CA SER A 119 -11.16 -14.62 -8.65
C SER A 119 -10.88 -16.02 -8.11
N LEU A 120 -11.91 -16.77 -7.72
CA LEU A 120 -11.76 -18.11 -7.15
C LEU A 120 -11.71 -19.19 -8.25
N PRO A 121 -11.00 -20.32 -8.01
CA PRO A 121 -10.92 -21.42 -8.97
C PRO A 121 -12.31 -21.96 -9.36
N GLU A 122 -12.48 -22.29 -10.64
CA GLU A 122 -13.77 -22.65 -11.23
C GLU A 122 -14.49 -23.81 -10.55
N ASP A 123 -13.75 -24.87 -10.20
CA ASP A 123 -14.30 -26.07 -9.57
C ASP A 123 -14.27 -26.05 -8.03
N SER A 124 -14.05 -24.88 -7.40
CA SER A 124 -13.93 -24.79 -5.94
C SER A 124 -15.27 -24.61 -5.24
N SER A 125 -15.46 -25.30 -4.11
CA SER A 125 -16.61 -25.05 -3.21
C SER A 125 -16.67 -23.59 -2.75
N ASN A 126 -15.51 -22.97 -2.53
CA ASN A 126 -15.39 -21.57 -2.15
C ASN A 126 -15.99 -20.62 -3.21
N ARG A 127 -15.81 -20.93 -4.51
CA ARG A 127 -16.46 -20.15 -5.58
C ARG A 127 -17.98 -20.31 -5.54
N GLN A 128 -18.49 -21.52 -5.32
CA GLN A 128 -19.93 -21.76 -5.20
C GLN A 128 -20.54 -21.00 -4.01
N ASP A 129 -19.84 -20.98 -2.87
CA ASP A 129 -20.27 -20.22 -1.69
C ASP A 129 -20.24 -18.70 -1.96
N ALA A 130 -19.21 -18.20 -2.64
CA ALA A 130 -19.12 -16.79 -3.02
C ALA A 130 -20.23 -16.37 -4.00
N VAL A 131 -20.53 -17.21 -5.00
CA VAL A 131 -21.67 -17.00 -5.92
C VAL A 131 -22.99 -16.98 -5.13
N THR A 132 -23.18 -17.91 -4.21
CA THR A 132 -24.40 -17.97 -3.38
C THR A 132 -24.58 -16.70 -2.54
N LYS A 133 -23.52 -16.24 -1.87
CA LYS A 133 -23.54 -14.98 -1.11
C LYS A 133 -23.87 -13.76 -1.98
N ALA A 134 -23.32 -13.69 -3.19
CA ALA A 134 -23.61 -12.62 -4.12
C ALA A 134 -25.09 -12.64 -4.56
N LEU A 135 -25.63 -13.82 -4.88
CA LEU A 135 -27.04 -14.00 -5.25
C LEU A 135 -27.99 -13.64 -4.11
N GLU A 136 -27.71 -14.09 -2.89
CA GLU A 136 -28.50 -13.76 -1.69
C GLU A 136 -28.48 -12.25 -1.42
N PHE A 137 -27.30 -11.63 -1.52
CA PHE A 137 -27.17 -10.19 -1.39
C PHE A 137 -28.05 -9.45 -2.40
N MET A 138 -28.00 -9.86 -3.67
CA MET A 138 -28.81 -9.22 -4.71
C MET A 138 -30.30 -9.48 -4.53
N ALA A 139 -30.71 -10.70 -4.16
CA ALA A 139 -32.12 -11.02 -3.92
C ALA A 139 -32.73 -10.15 -2.81
N ASN A 140 -31.98 -9.92 -1.73
CA ASN A 140 -32.44 -9.13 -0.58
C ASN A 140 -32.56 -7.63 -0.87
N HIS A 141 -31.96 -7.13 -1.95
CA HIS A 141 -31.92 -5.70 -2.28
C HIS A 141 -32.46 -5.39 -3.68
N ALA A 142 -33.16 -6.33 -4.33
CA ALA A 142 -33.58 -6.23 -5.72
C ALA A 142 -34.46 -5.00 -6.00
N GLU A 143 -35.36 -4.62 -5.08
CA GLU A 143 -36.26 -3.46 -5.25
C GLU A 143 -35.50 -2.13 -5.48
N ILE A 144 -34.33 -1.99 -4.86
CA ILE A 144 -33.49 -0.79 -4.99
C ILE A 144 -32.46 -0.97 -6.09
N GLY A 145 -31.74 -2.10 -6.09
CA GLY A 145 -30.66 -2.36 -7.04
C GLY A 145 -31.13 -2.41 -8.50
N ASP A 146 -32.34 -2.89 -8.77
CA ASP A 146 -32.89 -3.01 -10.13
C ASP A 146 -33.06 -1.68 -10.87
N GLN A 147 -32.90 -0.54 -10.20
CA GLN A 147 -32.90 0.79 -10.79
C GLN A 147 -31.61 1.10 -11.58
N ASP A 148 -30.52 0.35 -11.36
CA ASP A 148 -29.25 0.52 -12.06
C ASP A 148 -29.07 -0.56 -13.15
N PRO A 149 -28.76 -0.19 -14.41
CA PRO A 149 -28.50 -1.17 -15.47
C PRO A 149 -27.29 -2.07 -15.18
N HIS A 150 -26.35 -1.61 -14.34
CA HIS A 150 -25.21 -2.41 -13.93
C HIS A 150 -25.59 -3.50 -12.94
N TRP A 151 -26.66 -3.33 -12.15
CA TRP A 151 -27.18 -4.40 -11.30
C TRP A 151 -27.60 -5.60 -12.15
N ARG A 152 -28.27 -5.32 -13.28
CA ARG A 152 -28.69 -6.33 -14.25
C ARG A 152 -27.51 -6.99 -14.96
N ALA A 153 -26.48 -6.21 -15.30
CA ALA A 153 -25.22 -6.77 -15.80
C ALA A 153 -24.56 -7.71 -14.78
N THR A 154 -24.52 -7.34 -13.51
CA THR A 154 -23.98 -8.19 -12.44
C THR A 154 -24.80 -9.47 -12.25
N GLN A 155 -26.13 -9.43 -12.37
CA GLN A 155 -26.97 -10.64 -12.38
C GLN A 155 -26.59 -11.58 -13.53
N LEU A 156 -26.38 -11.05 -14.74
CA LEU A 156 -25.93 -11.84 -15.89
C LEU A 156 -24.54 -12.43 -15.67
N GLU A 157 -23.61 -11.69 -15.06
CA GLU A 157 -22.29 -12.24 -14.71
C GLU A 157 -22.41 -13.39 -13.72
N LEU A 158 -23.22 -13.27 -12.67
CA LEU A 158 -23.42 -14.36 -11.70
C LEU A 158 -24.12 -15.57 -12.32
N LEU A 159 -25.07 -15.35 -13.25
CA LEU A 159 -25.65 -16.44 -14.05
C LEU A 159 -24.58 -17.11 -14.90
N ALA A 160 -23.62 -16.36 -15.44
CA ALA A 160 -22.54 -16.89 -16.26
C ALA A 160 -21.45 -17.65 -15.47
N LEU A 161 -21.41 -17.50 -14.14
CA LEU A 161 -20.57 -18.31 -13.26
C LEU A 161 -21.24 -19.63 -12.87
N GLN A 162 -22.51 -19.82 -13.22
CA GLN A 162 -23.31 -21.01 -12.94
C GLN A 162 -23.54 -21.83 -14.22
N THR A 163 -23.89 -23.10 -14.06
CA THR A 163 -24.24 -24.00 -15.18
C THR A 163 -25.67 -23.77 -15.65
N VAL A 164 -25.96 -22.59 -16.19
CA VAL A 164 -27.28 -22.22 -16.72
C VAL A 164 -27.41 -22.69 -18.17
N PRO A 165 -28.56 -23.29 -18.59
CA PRO A 165 -28.80 -23.59 -20.00
C PRO A 165 -28.85 -22.33 -20.88
N ILE A 166 -28.23 -22.40 -22.05
CA ILE A 166 -28.11 -21.27 -22.99
C ILE A 166 -29.43 -20.57 -23.31
N PRO A 167 -30.55 -21.28 -23.60
CA PRO A 167 -31.82 -20.61 -23.89
C PRO A 167 -32.33 -19.75 -22.73
N ASN A 168 -32.04 -20.14 -21.49
CA ASN A 168 -32.45 -19.38 -20.31
C ASN A 168 -31.60 -18.11 -20.15
N PHE A 169 -30.29 -18.22 -20.41
CA PHE A 169 -29.40 -17.08 -20.42
C PHE A 169 -29.74 -16.09 -21.55
N GLU A 170 -29.95 -16.60 -22.77
CA GLU A 170 -30.35 -15.80 -23.95
C GLU A 170 -31.65 -15.04 -23.70
N ALA A 171 -32.67 -15.70 -23.12
CA ALA A 171 -33.94 -15.06 -22.79
C ALA A 171 -33.79 -13.92 -21.77
N ARG A 172 -33.01 -14.15 -20.70
CA ARG A 172 -32.75 -13.13 -19.68
C ARG A 172 -31.94 -11.98 -20.24
N PHE A 173 -30.89 -12.27 -21.00
CA PHE A 173 -30.10 -11.23 -21.64
C PHE A 173 -30.93 -10.39 -22.61
N ALA A 174 -31.78 -11.00 -23.45
CA ALA A 174 -32.62 -10.28 -24.40
C ALA A 174 -33.59 -9.32 -23.70
N GLU A 175 -34.16 -9.73 -22.56
CA GLU A 175 -34.97 -8.88 -21.69
C GLU A 175 -34.17 -7.64 -21.24
N GLU A 176 -32.99 -7.83 -20.65
CA GLU A 176 -32.17 -6.74 -20.12
C GLU A 176 -31.62 -5.80 -21.22
N LEU A 177 -31.21 -6.37 -22.35
CA LEU A 177 -30.76 -5.60 -23.51
C LEU A 177 -31.89 -4.74 -24.07
N SER A 178 -33.14 -5.22 -24.09
CA SER A 178 -34.28 -4.43 -24.60
C SER A 178 -34.53 -3.15 -23.78
N GLN A 179 -34.15 -3.16 -22.50
CA GLN A 179 -34.32 -2.04 -21.58
C GLN A 179 -33.12 -1.09 -21.60
N ASN A 180 -31.89 -1.61 -21.69
CA ASN A 180 -30.65 -0.84 -21.61
C ASN A 180 -29.67 -1.17 -22.74
N PRO A 181 -30.07 -0.98 -24.00
CA PRO A 181 -29.36 -1.54 -25.15
C PRO A 181 -27.99 -0.92 -25.44
N GLY A 182 -27.71 0.28 -24.93
CA GLY A 182 -26.41 0.97 -25.05
C GLY A 182 -25.46 0.74 -23.88
N PHE A 183 -25.85 -0.05 -22.88
CA PHE A 183 -25.06 -0.24 -21.67
C PHE A 183 -24.05 -1.38 -21.84
N ALA A 184 -22.80 -1.03 -22.12
CA ALA A 184 -21.74 -1.96 -22.51
C ALA A 184 -21.49 -3.13 -21.54
N PRO A 185 -21.59 -2.98 -20.19
CA PRO A 185 -21.44 -4.10 -19.28
C PRO A 185 -22.40 -5.27 -19.55
N LEU A 186 -23.67 -5.02 -19.89
CA LEU A 186 -24.64 -6.09 -20.21
C LEU A 186 -24.15 -6.96 -21.38
N GLN A 187 -23.69 -6.30 -22.43
CA GLN A 187 -23.21 -6.95 -23.64
C GLN A 187 -21.93 -7.75 -23.34
N ARG A 188 -21.02 -7.20 -22.51
CA ARG A 188 -19.78 -7.86 -22.06
C ARG A 188 -20.06 -9.13 -21.27
N SER A 189 -21.03 -9.10 -20.35
CA SER A 189 -21.43 -10.28 -19.58
C SER A 189 -21.93 -11.40 -20.48
N ALA A 190 -22.74 -11.06 -21.49
CA ALA A 190 -23.22 -12.03 -22.47
C ALA A 190 -22.13 -12.60 -23.36
N ALA A 191 -21.19 -11.75 -23.80
CA ALA A 191 -20.04 -12.22 -24.56
C ALA A 191 -19.17 -13.19 -23.77
N SER A 192 -18.87 -12.87 -22.50
CA SER A 192 -18.09 -13.74 -21.61
C SER A 192 -18.77 -15.09 -21.40
N TYR A 193 -20.10 -15.12 -21.24
CA TYR A 193 -20.88 -16.36 -21.13
C TYR A 193 -20.80 -17.20 -22.41
N LEU A 194 -21.12 -16.62 -23.56
CA LEU A 194 -21.16 -17.36 -24.83
C LEU A 194 -19.76 -17.84 -25.24
N ALA A 195 -18.71 -17.06 -24.99
CA ALA A 195 -17.32 -17.49 -25.21
C ALA A 195 -16.95 -18.74 -24.39
N ARG A 196 -17.54 -18.92 -23.20
CA ARG A 196 -17.31 -20.11 -22.37
C ARG A 196 -18.17 -21.31 -22.78
N HIS A 197 -19.45 -21.08 -23.11
CA HIS A 197 -20.44 -22.15 -23.22
C HIS A 197 -20.81 -22.54 -24.66
N GLU A 198 -20.92 -21.57 -25.59
CA GLU A 198 -21.16 -21.84 -27.01
C GLU A 198 -20.49 -20.76 -27.91
N PRO A 199 -19.15 -20.84 -28.11
CA PRO A 199 -18.39 -19.84 -28.87
C PRO A 199 -18.91 -19.60 -30.29
N LYS A 200 -19.56 -20.62 -30.89
CA LYS A 200 -20.13 -20.54 -32.25
C LYS A 200 -21.34 -19.61 -32.34
N LYS A 201 -22.09 -19.43 -31.24
CA LYS A 201 -23.25 -18.53 -31.19
C LYS A 201 -22.88 -17.08 -30.92
N LEU A 202 -21.67 -16.80 -30.46
CA LEU A 202 -21.24 -15.44 -30.10
C LEU A 202 -21.22 -14.50 -31.32
N SER A 203 -20.95 -14.99 -32.53
CA SER A 203 -21.06 -14.19 -33.76
C SER A 203 -22.52 -13.94 -34.16
N GLU A 204 -23.40 -14.93 -34.04
CA GLU A 204 -24.85 -14.80 -34.29
C GLU A 204 -25.48 -13.79 -33.34
N PHE A 205 -25.02 -13.77 -32.10
CA PHE A 205 -25.43 -12.83 -31.07
C PHE A 205 -25.15 -11.36 -31.43
N VAL A 206 -23.95 -11.04 -31.92
CA VAL A 206 -23.62 -9.67 -32.35
C VAL A 206 -24.47 -9.24 -33.56
N LEU A 207 -24.79 -10.19 -34.44
CA LEU A 207 -25.51 -9.96 -35.70
C LEU A 207 -27.04 -9.86 -35.56
N THR A 208 -27.60 -10.32 -34.43
CA THR A 208 -29.05 -10.37 -34.18
C THR A 208 -29.55 -9.30 -33.21
N ALA A 209 -28.64 -8.46 -32.68
CA ALA A 209 -29.00 -7.32 -31.84
C ALA A 209 -29.80 -6.27 -32.65
N ASP A 210 -30.81 -5.65 -32.00
CA ASP A 210 -31.70 -4.61 -32.56
C ASP A 210 -30.92 -3.58 -33.40
N GLU A 211 -31.39 -3.31 -34.64
CA GLU A 211 -30.77 -2.40 -35.63
C GLU A 211 -30.41 -1.02 -35.05
N ARG A 212 -31.13 -0.54 -34.02
CA ARG A 212 -30.87 0.75 -33.35
C ARG A 212 -29.61 0.74 -32.48
N PHE A 213 -29.11 -0.44 -32.09
CA PHE A 213 -28.01 -0.60 -31.14
C PHE A 213 -26.93 -1.58 -31.61
N THR A 214 -27.12 -2.20 -32.78
CA THR A 214 -26.17 -3.11 -33.42
C THR A 214 -24.77 -2.53 -33.50
N GLY A 215 -24.61 -1.21 -33.68
CA GLY A 215 -23.29 -0.60 -33.72
C GLY A 215 -22.56 -0.56 -32.37
N MET A 216 -23.26 -0.38 -31.25
CA MET A 216 -22.64 -0.45 -29.91
C MET A 216 -22.30 -1.90 -29.54
N THR A 217 -23.19 -2.86 -29.86
CA THR A 217 -22.90 -4.29 -29.72
C THR A 217 -21.74 -4.73 -30.64
N SER A 218 -21.65 -4.15 -31.84
CA SER A 218 -20.54 -4.40 -32.77
C SER A 218 -19.22 -3.83 -32.27
N ARG A 219 -19.22 -2.81 -31.39
CA ARG A 219 -17.98 -2.40 -30.71
C ARG A 219 -17.47 -3.41 -29.70
N LEU A 220 -18.36 -4.15 -29.05
CA LEU A 220 -17.93 -5.23 -28.18
C LEU A 220 -17.13 -6.28 -28.96
N PHE A 221 -17.46 -6.48 -30.25
CA PHE A 221 -16.72 -7.37 -31.15
C PHE A 221 -15.21 -7.07 -31.16
N SER A 222 -14.77 -5.81 -31.09
CA SER A 222 -13.33 -5.47 -31.05
C SER A 222 -12.65 -5.84 -29.72
N HIS A 223 -13.40 -5.99 -28.63
CA HIS A 223 -12.86 -6.40 -27.33
C HIS A 223 -12.75 -7.92 -27.18
N ILE A 224 -13.68 -8.67 -27.77
CA ILE A 224 -13.79 -10.13 -27.61
C ILE A 224 -13.31 -10.91 -28.84
N LEU A 225 -12.79 -10.23 -29.87
CA LEU A 225 -12.46 -10.86 -31.15
C LEU A 225 -11.37 -11.93 -31.09
N HIS A 226 -10.44 -11.80 -30.14
CA HIS A 226 -9.40 -12.79 -29.94
C HIS A 226 -9.96 -14.15 -29.52
N ASP A 227 -11.14 -14.16 -28.89
CA ASP A 227 -11.82 -15.35 -28.39
C ASP A 227 -12.84 -15.93 -29.39
N LEU A 228 -12.97 -15.30 -30.57
CA LEU A 228 -13.99 -15.60 -31.57
C LEU A 228 -13.45 -16.33 -32.81
N PRO A 229 -14.18 -17.30 -33.37
CA PRO A 229 -13.92 -17.76 -34.73
C PRO A 229 -14.04 -16.61 -35.72
N ARG A 230 -13.16 -16.56 -36.74
CA ARG A 230 -13.25 -15.53 -37.78
C ARG A 230 -14.65 -15.55 -38.44
N PRO A 231 -15.33 -14.39 -38.54
CA PRO A 231 -16.65 -14.30 -39.14
C PRO A 231 -16.60 -14.61 -40.64
N SER A 232 -17.74 -15.00 -41.22
CA SER A 232 -17.89 -15.06 -42.67
C SER A 232 -17.80 -13.65 -43.28
N GLU A 233 -17.49 -13.56 -44.57
CA GLU A 233 -17.44 -12.26 -45.27
C GLU A 233 -18.79 -11.50 -45.20
N ALA A 234 -19.90 -12.23 -45.29
CA ALA A 234 -21.24 -11.67 -45.18
C ALA A 234 -21.53 -11.12 -43.78
N ASP A 235 -21.07 -11.82 -42.74
CA ASP A 235 -21.22 -11.39 -41.35
C ASP A 235 -20.31 -10.21 -41.02
N TRP A 236 -19.05 -10.26 -41.47
CA TRP A 236 -18.12 -9.14 -41.33
C TRP A 236 -18.66 -7.88 -42.01
N SER A 237 -19.27 -7.99 -43.19
CA SER A 237 -19.89 -6.86 -43.88
C SER A 237 -20.99 -6.18 -43.05
N LYS A 238 -21.82 -6.97 -42.37
CA LYS A 238 -22.87 -6.46 -41.47
C LYS A 238 -22.28 -5.78 -40.22
N ILE A 239 -21.29 -6.41 -39.59
CA ILE A 239 -20.60 -5.88 -38.40
C ILE A 239 -19.91 -4.56 -38.76
N ARG A 240 -19.15 -4.54 -39.86
CA ARG A 240 -18.47 -3.35 -40.38
C ARG A 240 -19.45 -2.20 -40.61
N THR A 241 -20.57 -2.46 -41.29
CA THR A 241 -21.58 -1.43 -41.59
C THR A 241 -22.17 -0.85 -40.30
N SER A 242 -22.42 -1.71 -39.31
CA SER A 242 -22.93 -1.29 -38.00
C SER A 242 -21.89 -0.51 -37.18
N TYR A 243 -20.61 -0.84 -37.31
CA TYR A 243 -19.53 -0.11 -36.64
C TYR A 243 -19.36 1.30 -37.24
N LEU A 244 -19.45 1.40 -38.57
CA LEU A 244 -19.33 2.66 -39.29
C LEU A 244 -20.47 3.63 -38.94
N SER A 245 -21.70 3.17 -38.77
CA SER A 245 -22.80 4.05 -38.35
C SER A 245 -22.56 4.67 -36.97
N VAL A 246 -21.93 3.91 -36.07
CA VAL A 246 -21.56 4.40 -34.74
C VAL A 246 -20.36 5.35 -34.78
N MET A 247 -19.48 5.23 -35.78
CA MET A 247 -18.43 6.21 -36.04
C MET A 247 -18.98 7.49 -36.66
N ASP A 248 -20.02 7.40 -37.49
CA ASP A 248 -20.71 8.57 -38.03
C ASP A 248 -21.41 9.37 -36.91
N GLU A 249 -22.03 8.68 -35.95
CA GLU A 249 -22.68 9.31 -34.79
C GLU A 249 -21.66 9.81 -33.75
N PHE A 250 -20.58 9.05 -33.51
CA PHE A 250 -19.54 9.37 -32.53
C PHE A 250 -18.14 9.35 -33.18
N PRO A 251 -17.75 10.38 -33.95
CA PRO A 251 -16.49 10.41 -34.66
C PRO A 251 -15.32 10.75 -33.72
N ASN A 252 -14.68 9.74 -33.12
CA ASN A 252 -13.49 9.91 -32.31
C ASN A 252 -12.43 8.83 -32.60
N ALA A 253 -11.20 9.12 -32.19
CA ALA A 253 -10.03 8.27 -32.39
C ALA A 253 -10.16 6.89 -31.74
N TRP A 254 -10.83 6.78 -30.59
CA TRP A 254 -11.05 5.50 -29.91
C TRP A 254 -11.89 4.56 -30.78
N ASN A 255 -12.97 5.06 -31.38
CA ASN A 255 -13.85 4.26 -32.24
C ASN A 255 -13.18 3.84 -33.55
N GLN A 256 -12.38 4.74 -34.13
CA GLN A 256 -11.58 4.42 -35.31
C GLN A 256 -10.61 3.27 -35.01
N GLN A 257 -9.96 3.34 -33.85
CA GLN A 257 -8.99 2.34 -33.43
C GLN A 257 -9.62 1.00 -33.10
N ALA A 258 -10.79 1.01 -32.48
CA ALA A 258 -11.52 -0.19 -32.16
C ALA A 258 -12.06 -0.86 -33.45
N LEU A 259 -12.46 -0.09 -34.48
CA LEU A 259 -12.73 -0.62 -35.82
C LEU A 259 -11.46 -1.17 -36.48
N ALA A 260 -10.33 -0.46 -36.38
CA ALA A 260 -9.06 -0.90 -36.94
C ALA A 260 -8.61 -2.23 -36.31
N LYS A 261 -8.79 -2.39 -35.00
CA LYS A 261 -8.53 -3.64 -34.28
C LYS A 261 -9.41 -4.78 -34.80
N ALA A 262 -10.72 -4.55 -34.91
CA ALA A 262 -11.64 -5.57 -35.43
C ALA A 262 -11.26 -5.99 -36.85
N ALA A 263 -11.01 -5.01 -37.72
CA ALA A 263 -10.60 -5.23 -39.11
C ALA A 263 -9.29 -6.02 -39.20
N CYS A 264 -8.31 -5.67 -38.38
CA CYS A 264 -7.01 -6.31 -38.38
C CYS A 264 -7.08 -7.79 -37.96
N THR A 265 -7.83 -8.08 -36.90
CA THR A 265 -7.95 -9.45 -36.38
C THR A 265 -8.69 -10.38 -37.35
N VAL A 266 -9.62 -9.86 -38.17
CA VAL A 266 -10.28 -10.65 -39.24
C VAL A 266 -9.50 -10.67 -40.56
N GLY A 267 -8.46 -9.84 -40.69
CA GLY A 267 -7.61 -9.74 -41.88
C GLY A 267 -8.07 -8.73 -42.95
N ASP A 268 -9.03 -7.86 -42.63
CA ASP A 268 -9.41 -6.71 -43.46
C ASP A 268 -8.40 -5.56 -43.28
N PHE A 269 -7.17 -5.79 -43.73
CA PHE A 269 -6.05 -4.86 -43.54
C PHE A 269 -6.22 -3.54 -44.28
N GLU A 270 -7.00 -3.51 -45.37
CA GLU A 270 -7.35 -2.27 -46.08
C GLU A 270 -8.22 -1.36 -45.22
N LEU A 271 -9.21 -1.93 -44.53
CA LEU A 271 -10.03 -1.16 -43.59
C LEU A 271 -9.24 -0.79 -42.34
N ALA A 272 -8.42 -1.71 -41.82
CA ALA A 272 -7.56 -1.42 -40.66
C ALA A 272 -6.63 -0.24 -40.96
N ALA A 273 -5.99 -0.22 -42.13
CA ALA A 273 -5.12 0.87 -42.56
C ALA A 273 -5.82 2.24 -42.64
N LYS A 274 -7.12 2.28 -42.94
CA LYS A 274 -7.88 3.54 -43.01
C LYS A 274 -8.14 4.17 -41.64
N HIS A 275 -8.15 3.37 -40.58
CA HIS A 275 -8.63 3.80 -39.25
C HIS A 275 -7.61 3.59 -38.12
N ILE A 276 -6.46 3.00 -38.41
CA ILE A 276 -5.38 2.83 -37.42
C ILE A 276 -4.65 4.16 -37.19
N GLU A 277 -5.09 4.91 -36.18
CA GLU A 277 -4.48 6.19 -35.79
C GLU A 277 -3.30 5.99 -34.79
N LYS A 278 -2.78 7.08 -34.22
CA LYS A 278 -1.91 7.03 -33.03
C LYS A 278 -2.72 7.49 -31.82
N LEU A 279 -2.85 6.64 -30.80
CA LEU A 279 -3.50 6.97 -29.54
C LEU A 279 -2.47 7.20 -28.42
N PRO A 280 -2.84 7.95 -27.36
CA PRO A 280 -2.12 7.93 -26.09
C PRO A 280 -1.99 6.50 -25.55
N TRP A 281 -0.90 6.23 -24.82
CA TRP A 281 -0.58 4.89 -24.32
C TRP A 281 -1.71 4.19 -23.56
N LEU A 282 -2.37 4.91 -22.65
CA LEU A 282 -3.49 4.35 -21.89
C LEU A 282 -4.63 3.92 -22.81
N ASP A 283 -5.03 4.78 -23.75
CA ASP A 283 -6.09 4.46 -24.72
C ASP A 283 -5.69 3.29 -25.65
N VAL A 284 -4.40 3.13 -25.96
CA VAL A 284 -3.89 1.95 -26.67
C VAL A 284 -4.15 0.68 -25.85
N LEU A 285 -3.83 0.65 -24.56
CA LEU A 285 -4.11 -0.50 -23.69
C LEU A 285 -5.62 -0.79 -23.63
N TRP A 286 -6.46 0.24 -23.55
CA TRP A 286 -7.91 0.07 -23.47
C TRP A 286 -8.55 -0.48 -24.74
N VAL A 287 -8.08 -0.06 -25.91
CA VAL A 287 -8.61 -0.56 -27.19
C VAL A 287 -7.98 -1.90 -27.53
N TRP A 288 -6.66 -2.00 -27.47
CA TRP A 288 -5.89 -3.12 -28.02
C TRP A 288 -5.46 -4.17 -27.00
N GLY A 289 -5.62 -3.91 -25.71
CA GLY A 289 -5.18 -4.79 -24.62
C GLY A 289 -3.71 -4.58 -24.30
N THR A 290 -2.85 -4.75 -25.31
CA THR A 290 -1.41 -4.53 -25.18
C THR A 290 -0.86 -3.74 -26.38
N PRO A 291 0.27 -3.03 -26.23
CA PRO A 291 0.79 -2.12 -27.25
C PRO A 291 1.49 -2.82 -28.42
N ASP A 292 1.83 -4.10 -28.28
CA ASP A 292 2.40 -4.95 -29.33
C ASP A 292 1.37 -5.33 -30.40
N VAL A 293 0.11 -5.59 -30.01
CA VAL A 293 -0.97 -5.96 -30.94
C VAL A 293 -1.20 -4.93 -32.06
N PRO A 294 -1.34 -3.61 -31.80
CA PRO A 294 -1.48 -2.63 -32.87
C PRO A 294 -0.20 -2.49 -33.71
N GLN A 295 0.97 -2.80 -33.16
CA GLN A 295 2.21 -2.80 -33.92
C GLN A 295 2.26 -3.97 -34.91
N THR A 296 1.92 -5.18 -34.45
CA THR A 296 1.78 -6.36 -35.33
C THR A 296 0.79 -6.08 -36.46
N CYS A 297 -0.32 -5.40 -36.16
CA CYS A 297 -1.28 -4.98 -37.18
C CYS A 297 -0.65 -4.07 -38.25
N ARG A 298 0.10 -3.04 -37.83
CA ARG A 298 0.79 -2.13 -38.74
C ARG A 298 1.82 -2.85 -39.61
N ASP A 299 2.57 -3.77 -39.02
CA ASP A 299 3.58 -4.54 -39.72
C ASP A 299 2.94 -5.41 -40.84
N GLU A 300 1.78 -6.02 -40.57
CA GLU A 300 1.02 -6.80 -41.57
C GLU A 300 0.43 -5.93 -42.70
N ILE A 301 0.00 -4.70 -42.39
CA ILE A 301 -0.46 -3.71 -43.38
C ILE A 301 0.70 -3.31 -44.31
N ILE A 302 1.87 -3.03 -43.74
CA ILE A 302 3.08 -2.64 -44.48
C ILE A 302 3.56 -3.80 -45.36
N ALA A 303 3.61 -5.01 -44.81
CA ALA A 303 4.04 -6.21 -45.54
C ALA A 303 3.17 -6.55 -46.77
N ARG A 304 1.92 -6.07 -46.80
CA ARG A 304 0.97 -6.25 -47.92
C ARG A 304 0.97 -5.10 -48.91
N GLU A 305 1.85 -4.10 -48.75
CA GLU A 305 1.92 -2.91 -49.60
C GLU A 305 0.59 -2.11 -49.64
N ILE A 306 -0.32 -2.33 -48.69
CA ILE A 306 -1.62 -1.64 -48.59
C ILE A 306 -1.42 -0.17 -48.22
N TRP A 307 -0.37 0.12 -47.46
CA TRP A 307 0.04 1.47 -47.10
C TRP A 307 1.47 1.72 -47.56
N THR A 308 1.64 2.53 -48.60
CA THR A 308 2.95 3.00 -49.05
C THR A 308 3.33 4.27 -48.30
N CYS A 309 4.51 4.27 -47.67
CA CYS A 309 5.08 5.47 -47.07
C CYS A 309 5.50 6.45 -48.18
N GLU A 310 4.59 7.27 -48.70
CA GLU A 310 4.99 8.40 -49.56
C GLU A 310 5.62 9.51 -48.72
N GLU A 311 6.80 9.97 -49.13
CA GLU A 311 7.69 10.94 -48.47
C GLU A 311 7.06 12.31 -48.14
N SER A 312 5.81 12.57 -48.53
CA SER A 312 5.09 13.83 -48.24
C SER A 312 4.17 13.80 -47.01
N ARG A 313 4.02 12.65 -46.32
CA ARG A 313 3.36 12.54 -44.99
C ARG A 313 4.29 11.94 -43.92
N SER A 314 5.57 12.31 -43.98
CA SER A 314 6.69 11.62 -43.33
C SER A 314 6.75 11.67 -41.79
N SER A 315 5.83 12.32 -41.07
CA SER A 315 5.78 12.22 -39.59
C SER A 315 4.89 11.09 -39.06
N GLN A 316 4.02 10.52 -39.89
CA GLN A 316 3.05 9.52 -39.44
C GLN A 316 3.53 8.07 -39.65
N CYS A 317 4.18 7.78 -40.77
CA CYS A 317 4.50 6.39 -41.15
C CYS A 317 5.87 5.87 -40.67
N LEU A 318 6.86 6.75 -40.47
CA LEU A 318 8.23 6.37 -40.07
C LEU A 318 8.72 7.09 -38.81
N ALA A 319 7.79 7.51 -37.95
CA ALA A 319 8.16 7.54 -36.54
C ALA A 319 8.28 6.08 -36.07
N GLN A 320 9.43 5.43 -36.37
CA GLN A 320 10.17 4.84 -35.25
C GLN A 320 10.09 5.88 -34.15
N PRO A 321 9.61 5.57 -32.93
CA PRO A 321 9.53 6.59 -31.88
C PRO A 321 10.87 7.32 -31.91
N GLU A 322 10.91 8.60 -32.33
CA GLU A 322 12.10 9.30 -32.85
C GLU A 322 13.15 9.44 -31.76
N SER A 323 13.76 8.34 -31.30
CA SER A 323 14.26 8.27 -29.94
C SER A 323 13.39 9.16 -29.04
N PHE A 324 12.06 8.92 -28.99
CA PHE A 324 11.22 9.57 -27.98
C PHE A 324 11.78 8.98 -26.71
N SER A 325 12.84 9.61 -26.23
CA SER A 325 13.94 8.80 -25.74
C SER A 325 13.35 8.17 -24.51
N TRP A 326 13.51 6.86 -24.36
CA TRP A 326 13.03 6.22 -23.14
C TRP A 326 13.46 7.10 -21.97
N PHE A 327 14.63 7.71 -22.02
CA PHE A 327 15.06 8.76 -21.10
C PHE A 327 14.24 10.07 -21.05
N GLU A 328 13.84 10.70 -22.15
CA GLU A 328 13.13 12.00 -22.19
C GLU A 328 11.62 11.84 -22.00
N SER A 329 11.04 10.72 -22.40
CA SER A 329 9.63 10.40 -22.15
C SER A 329 9.44 9.79 -20.80
N PHE A 330 10.42 9.03 -20.30
CA PHE A 330 10.49 8.63 -18.91
C PHE A 330 11.06 9.75 -18.04
N LEU A 331 11.74 10.80 -18.55
CA LEU A 331 11.98 12.04 -17.78
C LEU A 331 10.75 12.93 -17.81
N VAL A 332 10.04 13.08 -18.92
CA VAL A 332 8.81 13.89 -18.99
C VAL A 332 7.64 13.14 -18.34
N MET A 333 7.64 11.80 -18.29
CA MET A 333 6.76 10.99 -17.43
C MET A 333 7.31 10.84 -16.02
N ALA A 334 8.61 10.75 -15.75
CA ALA A 334 9.08 10.74 -14.36
C ALA A 334 8.91 12.12 -13.76
N VAL A 335 9.18 13.21 -14.47
CA VAL A 335 8.98 14.61 -14.06
C VAL A 335 7.54 15.04 -14.26
N GLY A 336 6.75 14.43 -15.14
CA GLY A 336 5.34 14.77 -15.38
C GLY A 336 4.35 13.87 -14.65
N CYS A 337 4.65 12.59 -14.41
CA CYS A 337 4.01 11.79 -13.36
C CYS A 337 4.58 12.17 -11.99
N PHE A 338 5.86 12.54 -11.80
CA PHE A 338 6.21 13.27 -10.58
C PHE A 338 5.43 14.56 -10.56
N ALA A 339 5.41 15.45 -11.56
CA ALA A 339 4.68 16.71 -11.41
C ALA A 339 3.16 16.54 -11.31
N ALA A 340 2.52 15.56 -11.94
CA ALA A 340 1.08 15.33 -11.81
C ALA A 340 0.75 14.59 -10.52
N THR A 341 1.51 13.57 -10.12
CA THR A 341 1.34 12.90 -8.82
C THR A 341 1.79 13.81 -7.69
N TYR A 342 2.82 14.62 -7.86
CA TYR A 342 3.31 15.62 -6.91
C TYR A 342 2.44 16.87 -6.93
N VAL A 343 1.79 17.28 -8.02
CA VAL A 343 0.80 18.39 -8.00
C VAL A 343 -0.55 17.90 -7.52
N SER A 344 -0.98 16.68 -7.80
CA SER A 344 -2.20 16.11 -7.21
C SER A 344 -1.99 15.70 -5.76
N VAL A 345 -0.85 15.11 -5.37
CA VAL A 345 -0.42 14.94 -3.97
C VAL A 345 -0.13 16.28 -3.33
N SER A 346 0.44 17.29 -4.01
CA SER A 346 0.63 18.62 -3.40
C SER A 346 -0.68 19.40 -3.32
N LEU A 347 -1.64 19.25 -4.24
CA LEU A 347 -2.96 19.87 -4.16
C LEU A 347 -3.84 19.13 -3.15
N TRP A 348 -3.70 17.81 -3.02
CA TRP A 348 -4.34 16.96 -2.02
C TRP A 348 -3.75 17.20 -0.63
N SER A 349 -2.43 17.23 -0.50
CA SER A 349 -1.72 17.63 0.73
C SER A 349 -2.03 19.08 1.04
N TRP A 350 -2.02 20.01 0.08
CA TRP A 350 -2.40 21.42 0.30
C TRP A 350 -3.88 21.58 0.67
N TYR A 351 -4.79 20.80 0.09
CA TYR A 351 -6.21 20.79 0.43
C TYR A 351 -6.46 20.18 1.82
N LYS A 352 -5.82 19.04 2.15
CA LYS A 352 -5.78 18.44 3.50
C LYS A 352 -5.22 19.43 4.52
N LEU A 353 -4.03 19.97 4.27
CA LEU A 353 -3.37 20.98 5.09
C LEU A 353 -4.21 22.25 5.26
N ARG A 354 -4.98 22.64 4.24
CA ARG A 354 -5.83 23.84 4.28
C ARG A 354 -7.10 23.64 5.09
N ASN A 355 -7.73 22.47 4.99
CA ASN A 355 -9.01 22.15 5.62
C ASN A 355 -8.89 21.43 6.96
N ALA A 356 -7.73 20.84 7.27
CA ALA A 356 -7.47 20.29 8.58
C ALA A 356 -7.45 21.43 9.63
N PRO A 357 -7.86 21.13 10.88
CA PRO A 357 -7.75 22.10 11.98
C PRO A 357 -6.33 22.63 12.04
N ARG A 358 -6.17 23.93 12.29
CA ARG A 358 -4.83 24.49 12.47
C ARG A 358 -4.22 23.99 13.76
N ILE A 359 -2.90 23.83 13.78
CA ILE A 359 -2.18 23.58 15.03
C ILE A 359 -2.22 24.88 15.82
N THR A 360 -2.75 24.79 17.04
CA THR A 360 -2.99 25.93 17.92
C THR A 360 -1.89 26.09 18.97
N GLN A 361 -1.76 27.29 19.55
CA GLN A 361 -0.87 27.49 20.71
C GLN A 361 -1.20 26.54 21.88
N ASP A 362 -2.48 26.30 22.14
CA ASP A 362 -2.94 25.41 23.22
C ASP A 362 -2.41 23.97 23.04
N GLU A 363 -2.35 23.48 21.80
CA GLU A 363 -1.81 22.15 21.50
C GLU A 363 -0.28 22.09 21.70
N ILE A 364 0.44 23.13 21.29
CA ILE A 364 1.89 23.23 21.52
C ILE A 364 2.20 23.28 23.01
N ASP A 365 1.43 24.07 23.76
CA ASP A 365 1.59 24.17 25.21
C ASP A 365 1.23 22.85 25.90
N ALA A 366 0.24 22.12 25.40
CA ALA A 366 -0.09 20.77 25.86
C ALA A 366 1.03 19.76 25.61
N LEU A 367 1.70 19.80 24.44
CA LEU A 367 2.87 18.95 24.18
C LEU A 367 4.01 19.28 25.13
N LYS A 368 4.37 20.56 25.27
CA LYS A 368 5.44 21.01 26.19
C LYS A 368 5.14 20.58 27.62
N GLN A 369 3.89 20.73 28.07
CA GLN A 369 3.46 20.27 29.38
C GLN A 369 3.57 18.75 29.51
N ALA A 370 3.20 17.98 28.49
CA ALA A 370 3.28 16.53 28.50
C ALA A 370 4.74 16.04 28.53
N GLN A 371 5.65 16.70 27.81
CA GLN A 371 7.10 16.46 27.89
C GLN A 371 7.66 16.84 29.27
N ASP A 372 7.23 17.96 29.83
CA ASP A 372 7.66 18.35 31.17
C ASP A 372 7.22 17.33 32.24
N GLN A 373 6.04 16.73 32.05
CA GLN A 373 5.49 15.67 32.91
C GLN A 373 6.12 14.30 32.67
N SER A 374 6.71 14.06 31.49
CA SER A 374 7.36 12.79 31.14
C SER A 374 8.78 12.67 31.69
N ARG A 375 9.31 13.69 32.38
CA ARG A 375 10.67 13.63 32.94
C ARG A 375 10.86 12.42 33.86
N LEU A 376 11.78 11.54 33.45
CA LEU A 376 12.20 10.39 34.23
C LEU A 376 13.72 10.43 34.47
N PRO A 377 14.18 10.15 35.68
CA PRO A 377 15.62 10.03 35.93
C PRO A 377 16.17 8.82 35.16
N ARG A 378 17.37 8.98 34.61
CA ARG A 378 18.12 7.89 33.98
C ARG A 378 19.57 7.94 34.40
N VAL A 379 20.28 6.85 34.16
CA VAL A 379 21.73 6.78 34.31
C VAL A 379 22.32 6.50 32.94
N ARG A 380 23.11 7.45 32.42
CA ARG A 380 23.89 7.30 31.19
C ARG A 380 24.99 6.27 31.43
N ILE A 381 25.20 5.41 30.44
CA ILE A 381 26.26 4.39 30.43
C ILE A 381 27.26 4.72 29.32
N GLU A 382 28.54 4.65 29.65
CA GLU A 382 29.62 4.75 28.69
C GLU A 382 30.58 3.56 28.81
N ASN A 383 30.91 2.98 27.66
CA ASN A 383 31.92 1.93 27.55
C ASN A 383 33.30 2.53 27.76
N THR A 384 34.10 1.91 28.63
CA THR A 384 35.52 2.24 28.77
C THR A 384 36.36 1.31 27.91
N ALA A 385 37.56 1.77 27.50
CA ALA A 385 38.51 0.94 26.78
C ALA A 385 39.18 -0.16 27.66
N LEU A 386 38.85 -0.22 28.96
CA LEU A 386 39.44 -1.15 29.91
C LEU A 386 38.47 -2.31 30.19
N PRO A 387 38.98 -3.53 30.40
CA PRO A 387 38.16 -4.61 30.93
C PRO A 387 37.74 -4.32 32.37
N PRO A 388 36.68 -4.99 32.87
CA PRO A 388 36.27 -4.90 34.26
C PRO A 388 37.41 -5.34 35.20
N ALA A 389 37.60 -4.60 36.29
CA ALA A 389 38.66 -4.79 37.27
C ALA A 389 38.39 -5.94 38.25
N ASP A 390 37.13 -6.34 38.41
CA ASP A 390 36.70 -7.44 39.26
C ASP A 390 35.51 -8.19 38.64
N ASN A 391 35.01 -9.22 39.32
CA ASN A 391 33.95 -10.10 38.80
C ASN A 391 32.55 -9.50 38.87
N VAL A 392 32.32 -8.52 39.74
CA VAL A 392 30.99 -7.94 40.02
C VAL A 392 30.79 -6.60 39.34
N GLN A 393 31.85 -6.02 38.76
CA GLN A 393 31.78 -4.76 38.07
C GLN A 393 30.86 -4.82 36.85
N SER A 394 30.11 -3.74 36.63
CA SER A 394 29.27 -3.58 35.44
C SER A 394 30.10 -3.64 34.16
N ARG A 395 29.61 -4.37 33.16
CA ARG A 395 30.33 -4.59 31.89
C ARG A 395 29.40 -4.76 30.71
N LEU A 396 29.89 -4.41 29.53
CA LEU A 396 29.39 -4.89 28.23
C LEU A 396 30.26 -6.08 27.78
N GLY A 397 29.64 -7.24 27.53
CA GLY A 397 30.32 -8.47 27.11
C GLY A 397 31.30 -9.06 28.13
N GLY A 398 32.14 -9.99 27.69
CA GLY A 398 33.12 -10.68 28.52
C GLY A 398 32.51 -11.79 29.38
N ALA A 399 33.11 -12.04 30.55
CA ALA A 399 32.66 -13.09 31.46
C ALA A 399 31.67 -12.53 32.51
N PRO A 400 30.41 -13.01 32.56
CA PRO A 400 29.44 -12.59 33.58
C PRO A 400 29.78 -13.15 34.96
N THR A 401 29.36 -12.46 36.02
CA THR A 401 29.42 -12.95 37.40
C THR A 401 28.66 -14.28 37.52
N ALA A 402 29.21 -15.24 38.26
CA ALA A 402 28.53 -16.49 38.60
C ALA A 402 28.19 -16.52 40.10
N ASP A 403 26.99 -16.99 40.45
CA ASP A 403 26.62 -17.33 41.83
C ASP A 403 26.19 -18.81 41.93
N GLU A 404 25.85 -19.31 43.12
CA GLU A 404 25.43 -20.72 43.29
C GLU A 404 24.21 -21.11 42.44
N THR A 405 23.30 -20.18 42.20
CA THR A 405 22.07 -20.40 41.43
C THR A 405 22.29 -20.30 39.92
N HIS A 406 23.24 -19.49 39.47
CA HIS A 406 23.46 -19.10 38.08
C HIS A 406 24.87 -19.47 37.60
N ARG A 407 25.30 -20.72 37.81
CA ARG A 407 26.61 -21.24 37.35
C ARG A 407 26.62 -21.73 35.89
N HIS A 408 25.45 -21.92 35.29
CA HIS A 408 25.32 -22.46 33.95
C HIS A 408 25.04 -21.34 32.94
N TRP A 409 25.76 -21.40 31.82
CA TRP A 409 25.56 -20.49 30.70
C TRP A 409 24.18 -20.74 30.05
N PRO A 410 23.33 -19.71 29.89
CA PRO A 410 22.04 -19.82 29.19
C PRO A 410 22.16 -20.43 27.80
N VAL A 411 21.22 -21.31 27.44
CA VAL A 411 21.11 -21.86 26.09
C VAL A 411 19.71 -21.63 25.56
N THR A 412 19.57 -21.41 24.25
CA THR A 412 18.25 -21.35 23.60
C THR A 412 17.59 -22.72 23.69
N GLU A 413 16.32 -22.80 24.08
CA GLU A 413 15.63 -24.10 24.26
C GLU A 413 15.55 -24.91 22.96
N GLU A 414 15.31 -24.25 21.83
CA GLU A 414 15.10 -24.93 20.54
C GLU A 414 16.38 -25.56 19.99
N THR A 415 17.50 -24.83 20.00
CA THR A 415 18.74 -25.27 19.34
C THR A 415 19.81 -25.78 20.31
N GLY A 416 19.67 -25.49 21.61
CA GLY A 416 20.70 -25.72 22.61
C GLY A 416 21.95 -24.86 22.45
N MET A 417 21.91 -23.83 21.58
CA MET A 417 23.03 -22.91 21.39
C MET A 417 23.21 -21.99 22.59
N PRO A 418 24.45 -21.75 23.05
CA PRO A 418 24.71 -20.76 24.10
C PRO A 418 24.25 -19.37 23.67
N MET A 419 23.51 -18.67 24.54
CA MET A 419 23.10 -17.28 24.31
C MET A 419 24.30 -16.34 24.43
N LEU A 420 24.31 -15.25 23.68
CA LEU A 420 25.32 -14.21 23.79
C LEU A 420 25.09 -13.39 25.08
N PHE A 421 26.11 -13.28 25.92
CA PHE A 421 26.09 -12.37 27.07
C PHE A 421 26.33 -10.93 26.61
N LEU A 422 25.32 -10.07 26.74
CA LEU A 422 25.39 -8.70 26.26
C LEU A 422 25.94 -7.75 27.31
N ALA A 423 25.39 -7.76 28.52
CA ALA A 423 25.80 -6.85 29.57
C ALA A 423 25.44 -7.34 30.97
N GLN A 424 26.14 -6.83 31.97
CA GLN A 424 25.65 -6.81 33.35
C GLN A 424 25.76 -5.43 33.98
N ILE A 425 24.77 -5.07 34.79
CA ILE A 425 24.70 -3.81 35.53
C ILE A 425 24.68 -4.12 37.02
N ASN A 426 25.68 -3.65 37.75
CA ASN A 426 25.69 -3.65 39.21
C ASN A 426 25.04 -2.37 39.71
N PHE A 427 23.83 -2.46 40.25
CA PHE A 427 23.08 -1.27 40.69
C PHE A 427 23.77 -0.49 41.80
N SER A 428 24.70 -1.12 42.54
CA SER A 428 25.52 -0.42 43.55
C SER A 428 26.49 0.61 42.95
N GLU A 429 26.76 0.53 41.64
CA GLU A 429 27.62 1.46 40.90
C GLU A 429 26.83 2.60 40.24
N THR A 430 25.51 2.45 40.15
CA THR A 430 24.61 3.44 39.56
C THR A 430 24.19 4.47 40.59
N GLN A 431 23.75 5.65 40.14
CA GLN A 431 23.05 6.56 41.04
C GLN A 431 21.64 6.00 41.33
N PRO A 432 21.09 6.13 42.55
CA PRO A 432 19.79 5.58 42.89
C PRO A 432 18.69 6.11 41.96
N LEU A 433 17.96 5.19 41.34
CA LEU A 433 16.78 5.49 40.52
C LEU A 433 15.50 5.08 41.27
N PRO A 434 14.40 5.82 41.15
CA PRO A 434 13.13 5.46 41.78
C PRO A 434 12.68 4.07 41.38
N ASP A 435 12.27 3.26 42.37
CA ASP A 435 11.79 1.87 42.22
C ASP A 435 12.87 0.84 41.79
N PHE A 436 14.07 1.26 41.35
CA PHE A 436 15.17 0.35 41.05
C PHE A 436 15.82 -0.21 42.32
N PRO A 437 16.46 -1.40 42.25
CA PRO A 437 17.27 -1.89 43.35
C PRO A 437 18.47 -0.97 43.64
N ASP A 438 18.82 -0.79 44.92
CA ASP A 438 20.03 -0.06 45.32
C ASP A 438 21.32 -0.90 45.22
N SER A 439 21.19 -2.22 45.02
CA SER A 439 22.29 -3.17 44.96
C SER A 439 21.89 -4.41 44.16
N GLY A 440 22.85 -5.24 43.79
CA GLY A 440 22.64 -6.45 43.00
C GLY A 440 23.00 -6.28 41.53
N ILE A 441 23.15 -7.40 40.82
CA ILE A 441 23.58 -7.43 39.41
C ILE A 441 22.43 -7.91 38.53
N LEU A 442 22.06 -7.11 37.54
CA LEU A 442 21.20 -7.52 36.42
C LEU A 442 22.09 -8.02 35.28
N GLN A 443 21.80 -9.18 34.68
CA GLN A 443 22.54 -9.74 33.54
C GLN A 443 21.60 -10.03 32.37
N LEU A 444 21.98 -9.62 31.17
CA LEU A 444 21.24 -9.85 29.93
C LEU A 444 21.98 -10.83 29.02
N PHE A 445 21.28 -11.89 28.64
CA PHE A 445 21.69 -12.84 27.62
C PHE A 445 20.67 -12.85 26.49
N ALA A 446 21.12 -12.95 25.24
CA ALA A 446 20.24 -12.98 24.07
C ALA A 446 20.62 -14.13 23.13
N GLY A 447 19.61 -14.79 22.57
CA GLY A 447 19.76 -15.84 21.60
C GLY A 447 20.44 -15.34 20.34
N ILE A 448 21.25 -16.20 19.73
CA ILE A 448 21.90 -15.93 18.46
C ILE A 448 21.61 -17.03 17.45
N GLU A 449 21.55 -16.63 16.20
CA GLU A 449 21.57 -17.52 15.05
C GLU A 449 22.93 -18.20 14.91
N THR A 450 22.97 -19.27 14.12
CA THR A 450 24.21 -20.01 13.84
C THR A 450 25.31 -19.17 13.18
N ASP A 451 24.95 -18.04 12.55
CA ASP A 451 25.89 -17.10 11.93
C ASP A 451 26.31 -15.94 12.85
N GLY A 452 25.83 -15.91 14.10
CA GLY A 452 26.23 -14.95 15.14
C GLY A 452 25.34 -13.72 15.31
N ARG A 453 24.31 -13.57 14.46
CA ARG A 453 23.33 -12.48 14.60
C ARG A 453 22.40 -12.74 15.79
N LEU A 454 21.93 -11.69 16.46
CA LEU A 454 20.87 -11.82 17.46
C LEU A 454 19.58 -12.32 16.80
N VAL A 455 18.88 -13.22 17.49
CA VAL A 455 17.50 -13.58 17.15
C VAL A 455 16.58 -12.43 17.56
N PHE A 456 15.43 -12.26 16.91
CA PHE A 456 14.40 -11.35 17.41
C PHE A 456 13.99 -11.77 18.83
N THR A 457 14.06 -10.82 19.77
CA THR A 457 13.93 -11.13 21.20
C THR A 457 12.48 -11.13 21.71
N GLU A 458 11.54 -11.03 20.78
CA GLU A 458 10.10 -10.97 21.04
C GLU A 458 9.49 -12.36 21.30
N ASP A 459 10.15 -13.41 20.78
CA ASP A 459 9.72 -14.79 20.99
C ASP A 459 10.06 -15.30 22.41
N PRO A 460 9.19 -16.06 23.08
CA PRO A 460 9.51 -16.65 24.39
C PRO A 460 10.78 -17.51 24.35
N GLY A 461 11.71 -17.27 25.27
CA GLY A 461 12.98 -18.02 25.37
C GLY A 461 14.09 -17.55 24.43
N SER A 462 13.87 -16.45 23.70
CA SER A 462 14.88 -15.80 22.85
C SER A 462 15.89 -14.97 23.64
N PHE A 463 15.63 -14.64 24.91
CA PHE A 463 16.56 -13.96 25.81
C PHE A 463 16.39 -14.48 27.24
N GLU A 464 17.40 -14.23 28.08
CA GLU A 464 17.36 -14.55 29.51
C GLU A 464 17.86 -13.35 30.31
N LEU A 465 17.03 -12.88 31.25
CA LEU A 465 17.36 -11.81 32.20
C LEU A 465 17.55 -12.43 33.59
N ARG A 466 18.72 -12.23 34.20
CA ARG A 466 19.03 -12.71 35.56
C ARG A 466 19.23 -11.55 36.50
N TYR A 467 18.78 -11.71 37.74
CA TYR A 467 19.05 -10.76 38.80
C TYR A 467 19.68 -11.46 40.01
N LEU A 468 20.91 -11.07 40.33
CA LEU A 468 21.71 -11.58 41.43
C LEU A 468 21.64 -10.57 42.58
N PRO A 469 20.80 -10.78 43.61
CA PRO A 469 20.57 -9.77 44.65
C PRO A 469 21.77 -9.53 45.56
N ASN A 470 22.61 -10.55 45.75
CA ASN A 470 23.80 -10.53 46.60
C ASN A 470 24.98 -11.17 45.85
N PRO A 471 25.58 -10.47 44.89
CA PRO A 471 26.70 -11.01 44.13
C PRO A 471 27.93 -11.13 45.04
N GLU A 472 28.36 -12.36 45.34
CA GLU A 472 29.64 -12.62 46.01
C GLU A 472 30.75 -12.69 44.94
N ALA A 473 31.91 -12.09 45.21
CA ALA A 473 32.95 -11.81 44.21
C ALA A 473 33.90 -12.99 43.90
N ASP A 474 33.39 -14.23 43.82
CA ASP A 474 34.27 -15.40 43.87
C ASP A 474 34.47 -16.11 42.52
N ASP A 475 33.63 -15.87 41.49
CA ASP A 475 33.78 -16.57 40.20
C ASP A 475 33.09 -15.84 39.03
N THR A 476 33.44 -16.25 37.80
CA THR A 476 32.79 -15.83 36.54
C THR A 476 32.49 -17.05 35.68
N MET A 477 31.46 -16.99 34.84
CA MET A 477 31.23 -18.07 33.87
C MET A 477 32.27 -18.02 32.75
N ALA A 478 32.86 -19.17 32.42
CA ALA A 478 33.75 -19.29 31.27
C ALA A 478 32.97 -19.15 29.97
N LEU A 479 33.50 -18.36 29.03
CA LEU A 479 32.91 -18.18 27.70
C LEU A 479 32.86 -19.54 26.97
N PRO A 480 31.69 -19.98 26.47
CA PRO A 480 31.57 -21.19 25.68
C PRO A 480 32.42 -21.13 24.41
N PHE A 481 33.07 -22.26 24.07
CA PHE A 481 33.90 -22.38 22.86
C PHE A 481 33.13 -22.05 21.56
N GLN A 482 31.82 -22.33 21.53
CA GLN A 482 30.95 -21.96 20.41
C GLN A 482 30.87 -20.44 20.23
N LEU A 483 30.93 -19.66 21.31
CA LEU A 483 30.90 -18.21 21.29
C LEU A 483 32.26 -17.59 20.96
N GLU A 484 33.36 -18.20 21.42
CA GLU A 484 34.73 -17.77 21.08
C GLU A 484 35.00 -17.72 19.57
N ASN A 485 34.29 -18.54 18.78
CA ASN A 485 34.45 -18.69 17.34
C ASN A 485 33.26 -18.17 16.52
N VAL A 486 32.42 -17.31 17.10
CA VAL A 486 31.25 -16.76 16.41
C VAL A 486 31.67 -16.09 15.08
N PRO A 487 30.94 -16.32 13.96
CA PRO A 487 31.27 -15.77 12.65
C PRO A 487 31.24 -14.23 12.58
N LYS A 488 31.59 -13.69 11.41
CA LYS A 488 31.77 -12.26 11.07
C LYS A 488 30.69 -11.25 11.53
N HIS A 489 29.53 -11.71 12.02
CA HIS A 489 28.35 -10.90 12.31
C HIS A 489 27.94 -10.89 13.80
N SER A 490 28.88 -11.17 14.72
CA SER A 490 28.67 -10.98 16.17
C SER A 490 28.19 -9.56 16.47
N ALA A 491 27.21 -9.45 17.35
CA ALA A 491 26.72 -8.16 17.86
C ALA A 491 27.81 -7.41 18.65
N LEU A 492 28.68 -8.12 19.36
CA LEU A 492 29.78 -7.51 20.11
C LEU A 492 31.06 -7.47 19.29
N SER A 493 31.87 -6.41 19.50
CA SER A 493 33.26 -6.36 19.07
C SER A 493 34.04 -7.54 19.67
N LYS A 494 35.15 -7.91 19.05
CA LYS A 494 35.94 -9.05 19.51
C LYS A 494 36.49 -8.81 20.93
N GLU A 495 36.90 -7.59 21.20
CA GLU A 495 37.42 -7.17 22.49
C GLU A 495 36.32 -7.16 23.56
N ALA A 496 35.13 -6.60 23.25
CA ALA A 496 33.99 -6.64 24.18
C ALA A 496 33.52 -8.08 24.44
N LEU A 497 33.47 -8.93 23.42
CA LEU A 497 33.10 -10.35 23.56
C LEU A 497 34.06 -11.12 24.47
N LEU A 498 35.37 -10.97 24.27
CA LEU A 498 36.38 -11.80 24.94
C LEU A 498 36.82 -11.24 26.29
N GLU A 499 36.99 -9.92 26.40
CA GLU A 499 37.56 -9.26 27.58
C GLU A 499 36.51 -8.48 28.39
N GLY A 500 35.42 -8.07 27.73
CA GLY A 500 34.43 -7.16 28.29
C GLY A 500 34.91 -5.70 28.30
N ARG A 501 33.96 -4.77 28.36
CA ARG A 501 34.20 -3.34 28.59
C ARG A 501 33.63 -2.94 29.92
N ALA A 502 34.45 -2.40 30.82
CA ALA A 502 33.93 -1.83 32.06
C ALA A 502 33.04 -0.62 31.73
N LEU A 503 31.95 -0.47 32.48
CA LEU A 503 30.98 0.61 32.28
C LEU A 503 31.22 1.76 33.25
N ARG A 504 30.97 2.98 32.78
CA ARG A 504 30.94 4.20 33.59
C ARG A 504 29.54 4.79 33.59
N PHE A 505 29.11 5.27 34.74
CA PHE A 505 27.77 5.79 34.97
C PHE A 505 27.77 7.29 35.25
N GLU A 506 26.85 8.03 34.63
CA GLU A 506 26.59 9.44 34.91
C GLU A 506 25.09 9.68 35.08
N ALA A 507 24.73 10.49 36.08
CA ALA A 507 23.33 10.81 36.35
C ALA A 507 22.78 11.72 35.25
N ASP A 508 21.59 11.41 34.77
CA ASP A 508 20.94 12.14 33.71
C ASP A 508 19.41 12.14 33.90
N THR A 509 18.68 12.87 33.06
CA THR A 509 17.22 12.90 33.06
C THR A 509 16.75 12.85 31.61
N ALA A 510 15.85 11.91 31.33
CA ALA A 510 15.24 11.77 30.02
C ALA A 510 13.89 12.49 29.98
N ILE A 511 13.63 13.16 28.87
CA ILE A 511 12.31 13.61 28.46
C ILE A 511 11.85 12.66 27.35
N ALA A 512 10.57 12.30 27.33
CA ALA A 512 10.04 11.47 26.26
C ALA A 512 10.06 12.26 24.93
N SER A 513 10.61 11.64 23.88
CA SER A 513 10.48 12.12 22.49
C SER A 513 9.02 12.13 22.05
N ILE A 514 8.68 12.93 21.03
CA ILE A 514 7.35 12.89 20.43
C ILE A 514 7.01 11.52 19.80
N HIS A 515 8.04 10.71 19.52
CA HIS A 515 7.92 9.34 19.02
C HIS A 515 7.61 8.31 20.10
N HIS A 516 7.71 8.69 21.38
CA HIS A 516 7.34 7.82 22.50
C HIS A 516 5.83 7.57 22.51
N SER A 517 5.40 6.32 22.76
CA SER A 517 3.98 5.91 22.73
C SER A 517 3.01 6.82 23.50
N SER A 518 3.43 7.39 24.64
CA SER A 518 2.62 8.32 25.44
C SER A 518 2.41 9.71 24.81
N LEU A 519 3.29 10.11 23.88
CA LEU A 519 3.28 11.41 23.19
C LEU A 519 2.99 11.29 21.69
N ASP A 520 3.05 10.09 21.11
CA ASP A 520 2.82 9.86 19.68
C ASP A 520 1.46 10.39 19.20
N ARG A 521 0.46 10.46 20.09
CA ARG A 521 -0.81 11.14 19.80
C ARG A 521 -0.63 12.57 19.27
N PHE A 522 0.33 13.34 19.77
CA PHE A 522 0.57 14.72 19.32
C PHE A 522 1.13 14.71 17.89
N ARG A 523 2.08 13.81 17.61
CA ARG A 523 2.64 13.64 16.26
C ARG A 523 1.56 13.20 15.27
N GLN A 524 0.75 12.21 15.64
CA GLN A 524 -0.38 11.74 14.85
C GLN A 524 -1.43 12.83 14.63
N ASP A 525 -1.81 13.55 15.70
CA ASP A 525 -2.80 14.62 15.66
C ASP A 525 -2.33 15.80 14.84
N TRP A 526 -1.02 16.09 14.77
CA TRP A 526 -0.44 17.19 13.99
C TRP A 526 -0.12 16.80 12.55
N HIS A 527 -0.09 15.51 12.23
CA HIS A 527 0.20 15.01 10.91
C HIS A 527 -0.73 15.62 9.85
N ASN A 528 -0.16 16.21 8.80
CA ASN A 528 -0.88 16.91 7.73
C ASN A 528 -1.72 18.14 8.18
N ARG A 529 -1.36 18.82 9.27
CA ARG A 529 -1.97 20.11 9.68
C ARG A 529 -0.99 21.28 9.55
N LEU A 530 -1.53 22.45 9.25
CA LEU A 530 -0.76 23.70 9.19
C LEU A 530 -0.86 24.48 10.51
N PRO A 531 0.18 25.24 10.89
CA PRO A 531 0.10 26.16 12.01
C PRO A 531 -0.96 27.26 11.78
N GLU A 532 -1.56 27.77 12.85
CA GLU A 532 -2.55 28.86 12.78
C GLU A 532 -1.94 30.23 12.48
N SER A 533 -0.63 30.40 12.72
CA SER A 533 0.13 31.61 12.42
C SER A 533 1.61 31.30 12.13
N ASP A 534 2.32 32.27 11.54
CA ASP A 534 3.77 32.15 11.27
C ASP A 534 4.59 31.98 12.57
N ASP A 535 4.13 32.55 13.69
CA ASP A 535 4.78 32.39 15.00
C ASP A 535 4.70 30.93 15.48
N ILE A 536 3.53 30.31 15.34
CA ILE A 536 3.32 28.90 15.66
C ILE A 536 4.15 28.00 14.74
N GLY A 537 4.25 28.35 13.45
CA GLY A 537 5.16 27.68 12.52
C GLY A 537 6.62 27.73 12.99
N ALA A 538 7.11 28.92 13.40
CA ALA A 538 8.46 29.07 13.92
C ALA A 538 8.70 28.30 15.23
N GLN A 539 7.67 28.16 16.08
CA GLN A 539 7.76 27.33 17.29
C GLN A 539 7.87 25.83 16.96
N LEU A 540 7.13 25.33 15.97
CA LEU A 540 7.23 23.94 15.51
C LEU A 540 8.61 23.65 14.90
N GLU A 541 9.12 24.53 14.04
CA GLU A 541 10.48 24.40 13.49
C GLU A 541 11.55 24.41 14.60
N ALA A 542 11.39 25.28 15.60
CA ALA A 542 12.30 25.33 16.74
C ALA A 542 12.21 24.07 17.61
N PHE A 543 11.01 23.48 17.72
CA PHE A 543 10.77 22.22 18.41
C PHE A 543 11.44 21.05 17.70
N GLU A 544 11.19 20.87 16.40
CA GLU A 544 11.81 19.80 15.59
C GLU A 544 13.33 19.86 15.69
N LYS A 545 13.89 21.07 15.58
CA LYS A 545 15.33 21.28 15.74
C LYS A 545 15.84 20.94 17.15
N ALA A 546 15.06 21.23 18.18
CA ALA A 546 15.42 20.89 19.55
C ALA A 546 15.40 19.37 19.76
N GLU A 547 14.42 18.67 19.19
CA GLU A 547 14.32 17.21 19.22
C GLU A 547 15.49 16.55 18.47
N GLU A 548 15.85 17.04 17.29
CA GLU A 548 17.04 16.56 16.57
C GLU A 548 18.33 16.74 17.40
N LEU A 549 18.49 17.88 18.06
CA LEU A 549 19.63 18.16 18.93
C LEU A 549 19.63 17.26 20.18
N GLU A 550 18.45 16.99 20.75
CA GLU A 550 18.29 16.13 21.93
C GLU A 550 18.56 14.66 21.59
N SER A 551 18.02 14.16 20.48
CA SER A 551 18.31 12.82 19.95
C SER A 551 19.80 12.66 19.63
N ALA A 552 20.42 13.63 18.95
CA ALA A 552 21.86 13.60 18.67
C ALA A 552 22.73 13.71 19.94
N ALA A 553 22.21 14.26 21.02
CA ALA A 553 22.88 14.35 22.32
C ALA A 553 22.56 13.19 23.26
N ALA A 554 21.59 12.33 22.90
CA ALA A 554 21.20 11.19 23.72
C ALA A 554 22.40 10.27 23.98
N PRO A 555 22.51 9.71 25.19
CA PRO A 555 23.51 8.69 25.47
C PRO A 555 23.25 7.45 24.63
N THR A 556 24.30 6.74 24.24
CA THR A 556 24.16 5.49 23.47
C THR A 556 23.56 4.36 24.32
N HIS A 557 23.87 4.32 25.61
CA HIS A 557 23.42 3.27 26.54
C HIS A 557 22.89 3.91 27.82
N TRP A 558 21.85 3.35 28.43
CA TRP A 558 21.33 3.85 29.71
C TRP A 558 20.48 2.85 30.50
N VAL A 559 20.22 3.20 31.77
CA VAL A 559 19.25 2.54 32.67
C VAL A 559 18.22 3.58 33.12
N GLY A 560 16.94 3.23 33.20
CA GLY A 560 15.86 4.16 33.52
C GLY A 560 15.46 5.03 32.32
N GLY A 561 14.85 6.19 32.58
CA GLY A 561 14.37 7.06 31.50
C GLY A 561 13.29 6.42 30.62
N HIS A 562 13.37 6.69 29.32
CA HIS A 562 12.46 6.20 28.28
C HIS A 562 13.21 5.30 27.28
N PRO A 563 12.52 4.37 26.60
CA PRO A 563 13.14 3.62 25.51
C PRO A 563 13.29 4.51 24.27
N ASP A 564 14.17 4.10 23.38
CA ASP A 564 14.34 4.69 22.05
C ASP A 564 14.35 3.57 21.01
N PHE A 565 14.02 3.90 19.77
CA PHE A 565 13.84 2.91 18.68
C PHE A 565 14.39 3.47 17.37
N VAL A 566 15.01 2.62 16.54
CA VAL A 566 15.36 3.01 15.16
C VAL A 566 14.12 3.03 14.28
N GLN A 567 13.20 2.09 14.50
CA GLN A 567 11.99 1.90 13.71
C GLN A 567 10.79 2.51 14.43
N GLU A 568 10.00 1.69 15.12
CA GLU A 568 8.76 2.11 15.78
C GLU A 568 8.73 1.61 17.23
N ASP A 569 8.12 2.41 18.10
CA ASP A 569 7.91 2.05 19.49
C ASP A 569 6.92 0.87 19.60
N VAL A 570 7.46 -0.31 19.87
CA VAL A 570 6.73 -1.59 19.95
C VAL A 570 5.55 -1.61 20.92
N ARG A 571 5.42 -0.63 21.81
CA ARG A 571 4.29 -0.50 22.75
C ARG A 571 3.00 -0.01 22.08
N PHE A 572 2.98 0.09 20.75
CA PHE A 572 1.73 0.07 19.99
C PHE A 572 1.01 -1.28 20.12
N ASP A 573 1.73 -2.36 20.40
CA ASP A 573 1.15 -3.67 20.68
C ASP A 573 0.42 -3.63 22.04
N PRO A 574 -0.88 -3.97 22.09
CA PRO A 574 -1.64 -4.01 23.35
C PRO A 574 -1.01 -4.87 24.45
N ASP A 575 -0.26 -5.92 24.11
CA ASP A 575 0.38 -6.80 25.09
C ASP A 575 1.56 -6.11 25.81
N TRP A 576 2.16 -5.09 25.19
CA TRP A 576 3.35 -4.39 25.72
C TRP A 576 3.08 -2.94 26.12
N GLN A 577 1.85 -2.46 25.93
CA GLN A 577 1.46 -1.06 26.16
C GLN A 577 1.76 -0.54 27.58
N GLU A 578 1.75 -1.42 28.59
CA GLU A 578 1.99 -1.09 30.00
C GLU A 578 3.49 -1.09 30.39
N MET A 579 4.40 -1.42 29.46
CA MET A 579 5.84 -1.47 29.71
C MET A 579 6.43 -0.05 29.77
N ASP A 580 6.46 0.51 30.97
CA ASP A 580 6.72 1.94 31.20
C ASP A 580 8.07 2.24 31.88
N ARG A 581 8.88 1.23 32.18
CA ARG A 581 10.24 1.39 32.73
C ARG A 581 11.26 0.65 31.86
N VAL A 582 12.42 1.28 31.68
CA VAL A 582 13.57 0.70 30.96
C VAL A 582 14.59 0.19 31.96
N LEU A 583 14.79 -1.13 32.01
CA LEU A 583 15.83 -1.75 32.81
C LEU A 583 17.21 -1.55 32.21
N LEU A 584 17.31 -1.61 30.89
CA LEU A 584 18.54 -1.41 30.15
C LEU A 584 18.21 -1.04 28.70
N HIS A 585 18.84 0.00 28.20
CA HIS A 585 18.90 0.33 26.77
C HIS A 585 20.33 0.20 26.29
N LEU A 586 20.52 -0.45 25.16
CA LEU A 586 21.81 -0.62 24.50
C LEU A 586 21.74 -0.18 23.03
N GLY A 587 22.46 0.89 22.68
CA GLY A 587 22.52 1.43 21.32
C GLY A 587 23.80 1.05 20.56
N PHE A 588 23.90 1.54 19.32
CA PHE A 588 25.06 1.31 18.45
C PHE A 588 26.31 2.09 18.86
N ASP A 589 27.45 1.40 18.99
CA ASP A 589 28.79 1.98 19.06
C ASP A 589 29.89 1.04 18.52
N ASP A 590 31.16 1.38 18.79
CA ASP A 590 32.33 0.60 18.36
C ASP A 590 32.40 -0.81 18.99
N ASP A 591 31.75 -1.03 20.13
CA ASP A 591 31.77 -2.28 20.88
C ASP A 591 30.47 -3.10 20.75
N LEU A 592 29.35 -2.48 20.37
CA LEU A 592 28.05 -3.12 20.12
C LEU A 592 27.41 -2.66 18.80
N CYS A 593 27.14 -3.62 17.91
CA CYS A 593 26.47 -3.41 16.63
C CYS A 593 25.32 -4.41 16.43
N LEU A 594 24.09 -3.93 16.53
CA LEU A 594 22.88 -4.74 16.31
C LEU A 594 22.38 -4.52 14.88
N GLY A 595 22.55 -5.49 13.98
CA GLY A 595 22.12 -5.34 12.58
C GLY A 595 22.80 -4.15 11.88
N ASP A 596 22.02 -3.26 11.29
CA ASP A 596 22.49 -2.01 10.66
C ASP A 596 22.30 -0.82 11.63
N ALA A 597 23.21 -0.70 12.60
CA ALA A 597 23.22 0.34 13.62
C ALA A 597 21.94 0.43 14.48
N GLY A 598 21.49 -0.72 14.97
CA GLY A 598 20.31 -0.90 15.80
C GLY A 598 20.49 -0.59 17.29
N MET A 599 19.39 -0.76 18.02
CA MET A 599 19.31 -0.62 19.48
C MET A 599 18.41 -1.66 20.12
N LEU A 600 18.64 -1.94 21.40
CA LEU A 600 17.94 -2.94 22.19
C LEU A 600 17.38 -2.33 23.47
N ASN A 601 16.13 -2.67 23.80
CA ASN A 601 15.41 -2.23 24.97
C ASN A 601 14.97 -3.42 25.82
N VAL A 602 15.35 -3.42 27.10
CA VAL A 602 14.76 -4.28 28.12
C VAL A 602 13.78 -3.45 28.94
N MET A 603 12.49 -3.76 28.81
CA MET A 603 11.41 -2.99 29.42
C MET A 603 10.60 -3.82 30.42
N ILE A 604 10.00 -3.15 31.41
CA ILE A 604 9.21 -3.77 32.47
C ILE A 604 8.15 -2.78 32.95
N THR A 605 7.08 -3.26 33.57
CA THR A 605 6.11 -2.40 34.26
C THR A 605 6.69 -1.84 35.55
N GLN A 606 6.26 -0.65 35.98
CA GLN A 606 6.65 -0.09 37.29
C GLN A 606 6.27 -1.01 38.46
N GLU A 607 5.13 -1.70 38.38
CA GLU A 607 4.69 -2.63 39.43
C GLU A 607 5.66 -3.82 39.56
N ASP A 608 6.02 -4.44 38.42
CA ASP A 608 6.92 -5.59 38.40
C ASP A 608 8.35 -5.19 38.80
N LEU A 609 8.81 -3.99 38.42
CA LEU A 609 10.09 -3.43 38.88
C LEU A 609 10.13 -3.31 40.40
N ARG A 610 9.09 -2.73 41.03
CA ARG A 610 8.99 -2.62 42.49
C ARG A 610 9.01 -3.98 43.18
N ASN A 611 8.36 -4.95 42.57
CA ASN A 611 8.30 -6.33 43.06
C ASN A 611 9.54 -7.17 42.69
N ARG A 612 10.48 -6.61 41.92
CA ARG A 612 11.67 -7.30 41.39
C ARG A 612 11.33 -8.54 40.56
N ALA A 613 10.19 -8.51 39.87
CA ALA A 613 9.71 -9.58 39.00
C ALA A 613 10.34 -9.47 37.60
N PHE A 614 11.67 -9.58 37.53
CA PHE A 614 12.43 -9.41 36.29
C PHE A 614 12.11 -10.47 35.21
N ASP A 615 11.49 -11.58 35.59
CA ASP A 615 10.94 -12.58 34.66
C ASP A 615 9.74 -12.06 33.83
N LYS A 616 9.18 -10.90 34.21
CA LYS A 616 8.11 -10.20 33.48
C LYS A 616 8.62 -9.13 32.52
N ALA A 617 9.93 -8.90 32.49
CA ALA A 617 10.51 -7.98 31.53
C ALA A 617 10.35 -8.52 30.10
N ILE A 618 10.31 -7.61 29.14
CA ILE A 618 10.40 -7.90 27.72
C ILE A 618 11.73 -7.37 27.18
N CYS A 619 12.21 -7.95 26.08
CA CYS A 619 13.41 -7.52 25.40
C CYS A 619 13.07 -7.35 23.92
N THR A 620 13.39 -6.20 23.33
CA THR A 620 13.14 -5.90 21.91
C THR A 620 14.37 -5.26 21.32
N TRP A 621 14.62 -5.48 20.03
CA TRP A 621 15.67 -4.77 19.31
C TRP A 621 15.26 -4.54 17.87
N ASP A 622 15.69 -3.42 17.32
CA ASP A 622 15.45 -3.03 15.93
C ASP A 622 16.72 -2.45 15.30
N CYS A 623 16.71 -2.26 13.98
CA CYS A 623 17.80 -1.62 13.25
C CYS A 623 17.29 -0.94 11.97
N SER A 624 18.19 -0.23 11.27
CA SER A 624 17.85 0.64 10.13
C SER A 624 17.34 -0.11 8.89
#